data_AF-A0A453Q048-F1
#
_entry.id   AF-A0A453Q048-F1
#
_cell.length_a   1.000
_cell.length_b   1.000
_cell.length_c   1.000
_cell.angle_alpha   90.00
_cell.angle_beta   90.00
_cell.angle_gamma   90.00
#
_symmetry.space_group_name_H-M   'P 1'
#
loop_
_entity.id
_entity.type
_entity.pdbx_description
1 polymer ?
#
loop_
_entity_poly.entity_id
_entity_poly.type
_entity_poly.pdbx_seq_one_letter_code
_entity_poly.pdbx_strand_id
1 'polypeptide(L)'
;MFALLSEVKRRIPSIGAVSSGAIASDYQRLRVESVCSRLGLVSLAYMWRQDQTLLLEEMIRRGIVAITVKVAAMGLKPSVHLGKELAELKSHLLQMNESFGINVCGEGGEYETLTLDCPLFRNARIVLDDFEVILHSADSIASVGILHPLAFHVEPKPGSSSSIGDGAIAEENSSCLYEVNGAIAHTDGETKQTLNPTPTSDAYPDTNVCISKTGKTLFSIGCWIEEPSSASQGMKADLVKVLSRIENQLKDGGLSWANVLYVHLYISSMKEFGLANEVYVSFITEKKCHLGVPSRSTIELPLVQAGLGNAYVEVLVSNDLVKRVLHVQSISCWAPSCIGPYSQATLYGEILYMAGQLGLDPPTMKLCLGGATAQLDLALRNSEAVANAFKSSIFSSAIHFLVYCSAHLTSTEKEAV
;
A
#
# COMPACT_ATOMS: atom_id res chain seq x y z
N MET A 1 -6.83 -16.77 -7.22
CA MET A 1 -5.91 -16.18 -6.22
C MET A 1 -6.36 -16.44 -4.78
N PHE A 2 -7.52 -15.94 -4.32
CA PHE A 2 -7.97 -16.14 -2.92
C PHE A 2 -7.94 -17.61 -2.48
N ALA A 3 -8.60 -18.52 -3.22
CA ALA A 3 -8.62 -19.94 -2.87
C ALA A 3 -7.21 -20.57 -2.77
N LEU A 4 -6.31 -20.22 -3.68
CA LEU A 4 -4.92 -20.67 -3.66
C LEU A 4 -4.19 -20.19 -2.40
N LEU A 5 -4.28 -18.89 -2.08
CA LEU A 5 -3.59 -18.35 -0.91
C LEU A 5 -4.19 -18.82 0.41
N SER A 6 -5.50 -19.05 0.47
CA SER A 6 -6.15 -19.71 1.61
C SER A 6 -5.56 -21.09 1.87
N GLU A 7 -5.37 -21.88 0.81
CA GLU A 7 -4.77 -23.22 0.91
C GLU A 7 -3.30 -23.16 1.30
N VAL A 8 -2.53 -22.24 0.72
CA VAL A 8 -1.12 -22.00 1.11
C VAL A 8 -1.05 -21.62 2.59
N LYS A 9 -1.88 -20.70 3.08
CA LYS A 9 -1.91 -20.31 4.49
C LYS A 9 -2.32 -21.46 5.41
N ARG A 10 -3.25 -22.32 4.96
CA ARG A 10 -3.65 -23.53 5.70
C ARG A 10 -2.50 -24.54 5.81
N ARG A 11 -1.72 -24.73 4.74
CA ARG A 11 -0.58 -25.66 4.71
C ARG A 11 0.68 -25.10 5.37
N ILE A 12 0.89 -23.80 5.29
CA ILE A 12 2.06 -23.08 5.81
C ILE A 12 1.55 -21.94 6.71
N PRO A 13 1.12 -22.23 7.95
CA PRO A 13 0.54 -21.22 8.85
C PRO A 13 1.50 -20.08 9.21
N SER A 14 2.81 -20.29 9.07
CA SER A 14 3.85 -19.28 9.29
C SER A 14 3.94 -18.22 8.18
N ILE A 15 3.24 -18.40 7.05
CA ILE A 15 3.30 -17.42 5.96
C ILE A 15 2.65 -16.09 6.39
N GLY A 16 3.44 -15.03 6.38
CA GLY A 16 3.02 -13.69 6.81
C GLY A 16 2.71 -12.72 5.68
N ALA A 17 3.18 -12.99 4.45
CA ALA A 17 3.14 -12.01 3.38
C ALA A 17 3.04 -12.63 1.98
N VAL A 18 2.63 -11.80 1.00
CA VAL A 18 2.60 -12.11 -0.43
C VAL A 18 3.38 -11.03 -1.16
N SER A 19 4.42 -11.42 -1.89
CA SER A 19 5.14 -10.53 -2.81
C SER A 19 4.52 -10.60 -4.20
N SER A 20 4.28 -9.44 -4.80
CA SER A 20 3.71 -9.31 -6.15
C SER A 20 4.66 -8.58 -7.10
N GLY A 21 4.56 -8.93 -8.38
CA GLY A 21 5.35 -8.33 -9.45
C GLY A 21 4.75 -7.09 -10.10
N ALA A 22 3.71 -6.47 -9.52
CA ALA A 22 3.06 -5.31 -10.12
C ALA A 22 4.00 -4.08 -10.14
N ILE A 23 4.16 -3.45 -11.31
CA ILE A 23 5.08 -2.32 -11.49
C ILE A 23 4.32 -0.99 -11.56
N ALA A 24 3.29 -0.87 -12.40
CA ALA A 24 2.54 0.40 -12.51
C ALA A 24 1.04 0.23 -12.25
N SER A 25 0.48 -0.94 -12.51
CA SER A 25 -0.96 -1.19 -12.46
C SER A 25 -1.53 -1.15 -11.04
N ASP A 26 -2.27 -0.07 -10.75
CA ASP A 26 -3.08 0.05 -9.53
C ASP A 26 -4.12 -1.07 -9.42
N TYR A 27 -4.73 -1.46 -10.55
CA TYR A 27 -5.76 -2.50 -10.57
C TYR A 27 -5.23 -3.86 -10.09
N GLN A 28 -4.04 -4.25 -10.56
CA GLN A 28 -3.41 -5.51 -10.16
C GLN A 28 -3.02 -5.48 -8.69
N ARG A 29 -2.36 -4.41 -8.24
CA ARG A 29 -1.96 -4.22 -6.84
C ARG A 29 -3.17 -4.27 -5.90
N LEU A 30 -4.21 -3.48 -6.17
CA LEU A 30 -5.42 -3.42 -5.32
C LEU A 30 -6.11 -4.78 -5.20
N ARG A 31 -6.06 -5.63 -6.24
CA ARG A 31 -6.57 -7.02 -6.16
C ARG A 31 -5.74 -7.90 -5.25
N VAL A 32 -4.41 -7.79 -5.28
CA VAL A 32 -3.50 -8.51 -4.38
C VAL A 32 -3.76 -8.05 -2.93
N GLU A 33 -3.77 -6.73 -2.69
CA GLU A 33 -4.03 -6.13 -1.38
C GLU A 33 -5.37 -6.58 -0.79
N SER A 34 -6.45 -6.57 -1.60
CA SER A 34 -7.78 -7.02 -1.16
C SER A 34 -7.78 -8.47 -0.69
N VAL A 35 -7.10 -9.37 -1.42
CA VAL A 35 -6.98 -10.78 -1.03
C VAL A 35 -6.12 -10.93 0.22
N CYS A 36 -4.98 -10.24 0.29
CA CYS A 36 -4.08 -10.23 1.44
C CYS A 36 -4.79 -9.77 2.71
N SER A 37 -5.52 -8.65 2.65
CA SER A 37 -6.29 -8.10 3.77
C SER A 37 -7.30 -9.11 4.32
N ARG A 38 -8.09 -9.75 3.46
CA ARG A 38 -9.07 -10.78 3.84
C ARG A 38 -8.45 -12.03 4.46
N LEU A 39 -7.19 -12.32 4.13
CA LEU A 39 -6.45 -13.45 4.66
C LEU A 39 -5.52 -13.06 5.82
N GLY A 40 -5.48 -11.79 6.24
CA GLY A 40 -4.53 -11.32 7.25
C GLY A 40 -3.07 -11.58 6.83
N LEU A 41 -2.74 -11.31 5.57
CA LEU A 41 -1.40 -11.37 5.01
C LEU A 41 -0.93 -9.95 4.66
N VAL A 42 0.37 -9.69 4.76
CA VAL A 42 0.98 -8.43 4.30
C VAL A 42 1.17 -8.47 2.79
N SER A 43 0.84 -7.39 2.08
CA SER A 43 1.14 -7.25 0.65
C SER A 43 2.49 -6.55 0.46
N LEU A 44 3.38 -7.16 -0.32
CA LEU A 44 4.67 -6.58 -0.71
C LEU A 44 4.62 -6.27 -2.23
N ALA A 45 4.87 -5.02 -2.58
CA ALA A 45 4.85 -4.51 -3.95
C ALA A 45 6.07 -3.59 -4.18
N TYR A 46 7.27 -4.14 -4.03
CA TYR A 46 8.53 -3.39 -4.07
C TYR A 46 8.79 -2.67 -5.39
N MET A 47 8.27 -3.20 -6.50
CA MET A 47 8.43 -2.60 -7.83
C MET A 47 7.37 -1.56 -8.17
N TRP A 48 6.31 -1.44 -7.34
CA TRP A 48 5.21 -0.55 -7.66
C TRP A 48 5.64 0.92 -7.65
N ARG A 49 5.24 1.67 -8.69
CA ARG A 49 5.60 3.08 -8.94
C ARG A 49 7.10 3.36 -9.09
N GLN A 50 7.93 2.32 -9.27
CA GLN A 50 9.32 2.52 -9.69
C GLN A 50 9.37 2.98 -11.15
N ASP A 51 10.43 3.71 -11.50
CA ASP A 51 10.72 4.06 -12.88
C ASP A 51 11.02 2.80 -13.70
N GLN A 52 10.29 2.58 -14.79
CA GLN A 52 10.38 1.34 -15.56
C GLN A 52 11.69 1.22 -16.32
N THR A 53 12.28 2.35 -16.75
CA THR A 53 13.58 2.35 -17.42
C THR A 53 14.67 1.92 -16.45
N LEU A 54 14.72 2.53 -15.26
CA LEU A 54 15.67 2.15 -14.22
C LEU A 54 15.46 0.70 -13.77
N LEU A 55 14.21 0.23 -13.69
CA LEU A 55 13.92 -1.16 -13.35
C LEU A 55 14.45 -2.14 -14.40
N LEU A 56 14.25 -1.85 -15.70
CA LEU A 56 14.83 -2.65 -16.79
C LEU A 56 16.35 -2.71 -16.71
N GLU A 57 16.99 -1.57 -16.49
CA GLU A 57 18.45 -1.49 -16.32
C GLU A 57 18.93 -2.31 -15.14
N GLU A 58 18.22 -2.23 -14.02
CA GLU A 58 18.56 -2.92 -12.80
C GLU A 58 18.38 -4.44 -12.93
N MET A 59 17.33 -4.91 -13.61
CA MET A 59 17.14 -6.33 -13.91
C MET A 59 18.32 -6.89 -14.71
N ILE A 60 18.73 -6.18 -15.76
CA ILE A 60 19.87 -6.56 -16.61
C ILE A 60 21.17 -6.54 -15.78
N ARG A 61 21.41 -5.45 -15.04
CA ARG A 61 22.62 -5.26 -14.22
C ARG A 61 22.74 -6.30 -13.11
N ARG A 62 21.62 -6.76 -12.56
CA ARG A 62 21.57 -7.84 -11.54
C ARG A 62 21.68 -9.24 -12.14
N GLY A 63 21.86 -9.38 -13.46
CA GLY A 63 22.06 -10.66 -14.12
C GLY A 63 20.80 -11.49 -14.25
N ILE A 64 19.62 -10.86 -14.36
CA ILE A 64 18.40 -11.56 -14.77
C ILE A 64 18.47 -11.79 -16.28
N VAL A 65 18.58 -13.07 -16.66
CA VAL A 65 18.56 -13.53 -18.04
C VAL A 65 17.12 -13.91 -18.37
N ALA A 66 16.41 -12.99 -19.02
CA ALA A 66 15.03 -13.20 -19.45
C ALA A 66 14.91 -12.95 -20.95
N ILE A 67 14.22 -13.85 -21.64
CA ILE A 67 13.93 -13.75 -23.08
C ILE A 67 12.49 -13.32 -23.29
N THR A 68 12.20 -12.65 -24.42
CA THR A 68 10.81 -12.39 -24.80
C THR A 68 10.16 -13.64 -25.39
N VAL A 69 8.98 -13.99 -24.88
CA VAL A 69 8.20 -15.16 -25.32
C VAL A 69 6.88 -14.78 -25.98
N LYS A 70 6.50 -13.51 -25.90
CA LYS A 70 5.40 -12.93 -26.66
C LYS A 70 5.76 -11.51 -27.00
N VAL A 71 5.36 -11.05 -28.18
CA VAL A 71 5.37 -9.63 -28.53
C VAL A 71 4.02 -9.27 -29.16
N ALA A 72 3.49 -8.10 -28.80
CA ALA A 72 2.16 -7.65 -29.19
C ALA A 72 2.07 -6.11 -29.26
N ALA A 73 3.15 -5.43 -29.65
CA ALA A 73 3.19 -3.98 -29.76
C ALA A 73 3.84 -3.49 -31.05
N MET A 74 3.46 -2.29 -31.47
CA MET A 74 4.07 -1.61 -32.59
C MET A 74 5.58 -1.44 -32.35
N GLY A 75 6.37 -1.72 -33.39
CA GLY A 75 7.84 -1.72 -33.30
C GLY A 75 8.45 -3.04 -32.82
N LEU A 76 7.66 -3.97 -32.27
CA LEU A 76 8.10 -5.31 -31.92
C LEU A 76 7.64 -6.34 -32.95
N LYS A 77 8.58 -6.81 -33.77
CA LYS A 77 8.39 -7.88 -34.76
C LYS A 77 8.68 -9.27 -34.17
N PRO A 78 7.74 -10.24 -34.25
CA PRO A 78 7.93 -11.60 -33.78
C PRO A 78 9.20 -12.28 -34.31
N SER A 79 9.45 -12.18 -35.61
CA SER A 79 10.61 -12.79 -36.28
C SER A 79 11.98 -12.22 -35.88
N VAL A 80 11.99 -11.06 -35.22
CA VAL A 80 13.23 -10.35 -34.87
C VAL A 80 13.47 -10.34 -33.36
N HIS A 81 12.41 -10.27 -32.55
CA HIS A 81 12.54 -10.01 -31.11
C HIS A 81 12.24 -11.22 -30.24
N LEU A 82 11.38 -12.15 -30.66
CA LEU A 82 11.10 -13.36 -29.86
C LEU A 82 12.38 -14.17 -29.65
N GLY A 83 12.55 -14.68 -28.45
CA GLY A 83 13.73 -15.45 -28.04
C GLY A 83 14.95 -14.60 -27.68
N LYS A 84 14.96 -13.28 -27.97
CA LYS A 84 16.07 -12.40 -27.57
C LYS A 84 15.99 -12.03 -26.10
N GLU A 85 17.16 -11.86 -25.48
CA GLU A 85 17.27 -11.42 -24.11
C GLU A 85 16.90 -9.94 -23.95
N LEU A 86 16.34 -9.59 -22.79
CA LEU A 86 16.06 -8.19 -22.45
C LEU A 86 17.32 -7.30 -22.52
N ALA A 87 18.49 -7.85 -22.20
CA ALA A 87 19.76 -7.15 -22.29
C ALA A 87 20.07 -6.70 -23.72
N GLU A 88 19.83 -7.57 -24.70
CA GLU A 88 20.01 -7.27 -26.13
C GLU A 88 18.94 -6.29 -26.65
N LEU A 89 17.71 -6.40 -26.12
CA LEU A 89 16.58 -5.60 -26.54
C LEU A 89 16.53 -4.21 -25.91
N LYS A 90 17.31 -3.94 -24.85
CA LYS A 90 17.26 -2.69 -24.07
C LYS A 90 17.22 -1.43 -24.94
N SER A 91 18.19 -1.27 -25.83
CA SER A 91 18.29 -0.07 -26.68
C SER A 91 17.10 0.08 -27.62
N HIS A 92 16.59 -1.04 -28.15
CA HIS A 92 15.41 -1.05 -29.02
C HIS A 92 14.15 -0.67 -28.23
N LEU A 93 13.95 -1.23 -27.04
CA LEU A 93 12.80 -0.93 -26.19
C LEU A 93 12.75 0.56 -25.80
N LEU A 94 13.89 1.16 -25.47
CA LEU A 94 13.99 2.60 -25.20
C LEU A 94 13.59 3.44 -26.41
N GLN A 95 14.11 3.09 -27.60
CA GLN A 95 13.76 3.78 -28.84
C GLN A 95 12.25 3.66 -29.16
N MET A 96 11.67 2.48 -28.96
CA MET A 96 10.24 2.26 -29.19
C MET A 96 9.37 2.99 -28.15
N ASN A 97 9.85 3.13 -26.90
CA ASN A 97 9.18 3.95 -25.90
C ASN A 97 9.13 5.42 -26.33
N GLU A 98 10.24 5.97 -26.82
CA GLU A 98 10.27 7.35 -27.34
C GLU A 98 9.40 7.53 -28.60
N SER A 99 9.44 6.56 -29.51
CA SER A 99 8.77 6.67 -30.82
C SER A 99 7.27 6.39 -30.76
N PHE A 100 6.86 5.45 -29.91
CA PHE A 100 5.52 4.86 -29.94
C PHE A 100 4.86 4.78 -28.55
N GLY A 101 5.57 5.17 -27.48
CA GLY A 101 5.02 5.15 -26.13
C GLY A 101 4.86 3.76 -25.51
N ILE A 102 5.52 2.72 -26.05
CA ILE A 102 5.44 1.37 -25.47
C ILE A 102 6.04 1.36 -24.06
N ASN A 103 5.50 0.54 -23.14
CA ASN A 103 6.13 0.37 -21.84
C ASN A 103 7.39 -0.49 -21.93
N VAL A 104 8.53 0.04 -21.47
CA VAL A 104 9.85 -0.65 -21.52
C VAL A 104 9.94 -1.88 -20.64
N CYS A 105 8.99 -2.10 -19.72
CA CYS A 105 8.87 -3.30 -18.89
C CYS A 105 7.71 -4.21 -19.33
N GLY A 106 7.00 -3.89 -20.42
CA GLY A 106 5.91 -4.72 -20.94
C GLY A 106 4.62 -4.69 -20.11
N GLU A 107 4.44 -3.70 -19.24
CA GLU A 107 3.28 -3.59 -18.33
C GLU A 107 1.92 -3.54 -19.05
N GLY A 108 1.88 -2.95 -20.25
CA GLY A 108 0.69 -2.86 -21.09
C GLY A 108 0.39 -4.14 -21.88
N GLY A 109 1.19 -5.19 -21.69
CA GLY A 109 1.13 -6.43 -22.46
C GLY A 109 1.85 -6.34 -23.80
N GLU A 110 2.77 -5.38 -23.95
CA GLU A 110 3.56 -5.18 -25.18
C GLU A 110 4.44 -6.38 -25.50
N TYR A 111 4.93 -7.05 -24.47
CA TYR A 111 5.60 -8.33 -24.56
C TYR A 111 5.46 -9.11 -23.25
N GLU A 112 5.72 -10.41 -23.30
CA GLU A 112 5.86 -11.26 -22.11
C GLU A 112 7.24 -11.91 -22.12
N THR A 113 7.75 -12.28 -20.95
CA THR A 113 9.11 -12.82 -20.80
C THR A 113 9.14 -14.13 -20.04
N LEU A 114 10.14 -14.94 -20.35
CA LEU A 114 10.53 -16.13 -19.57
C LEU A 114 11.93 -15.91 -19.01
N THR A 115 12.08 -16.01 -17.69
CA THR A 115 13.38 -15.97 -17.03
C THR A 115 14.07 -17.32 -17.15
N LEU A 116 15.16 -17.36 -17.90
CA LEU A 116 15.99 -18.56 -18.10
C LEU A 116 17.04 -18.71 -17.00
N ASP A 117 17.58 -17.58 -16.52
CA ASP A 117 18.54 -17.59 -15.43
C ASP A 117 18.51 -16.32 -14.57
N CYS A 118 18.94 -16.43 -13.32
CA CYS A 118 19.24 -15.30 -12.45
C CYS A 118 20.18 -15.72 -11.30
N PRO A 119 20.74 -14.80 -10.50
CA PRO A 119 21.57 -15.16 -9.34
C PRO A 119 20.85 -16.02 -8.29
N LEU A 120 19.51 -16.00 -8.24
CA LEU A 120 18.73 -16.82 -7.32
C LEU A 120 18.59 -18.27 -7.80
N PHE A 121 18.80 -18.55 -9.08
CA PHE A 121 18.85 -19.90 -9.60
C PHE A 121 20.21 -20.50 -9.22
N ARG A 122 20.29 -21.10 -8.03
CA ARG A 122 21.57 -21.56 -7.44
C ARG A 122 22.10 -22.83 -8.07
N ASN A 123 21.20 -23.75 -8.41
CA ASN A 123 21.59 -25.12 -8.79
C ASN A 123 21.82 -25.26 -10.28
N ALA A 124 20.99 -24.61 -11.09
CA ALA A 124 20.98 -24.78 -12.53
C ALA A 124 20.26 -23.62 -13.21
N ARG A 125 20.53 -23.43 -14.50
CA ARG A 125 19.80 -22.52 -15.40
C ARG A 125 18.91 -23.31 -16.36
N ILE A 126 17.90 -22.66 -16.92
CA ILE A 126 17.06 -23.24 -17.98
C ILE A 126 17.71 -22.90 -19.32
N VAL A 127 17.89 -23.91 -20.17
CA VAL A 127 18.37 -23.74 -21.54
C VAL A 127 17.25 -24.15 -22.48
N LEU A 128 16.85 -23.23 -23.34
CA LEU A 128 15.87 -23.48 -24.40
C LEU A 128 16.61 -24.05 -25.61
N ASP A 129 16.40 -25.33 -25.91
CA ASP A 129 17.12 -26.05 -26.97
C ASP A 129 16.49 -25.83 -28.35
N ASP A 130 15.16 -25.82 -28.38
CA ASP A 130 14.39 -25.65 -29.61
C ASP A 130 13.04 -25.00 -29.31
N PHE A 131 12.58 -24.18 -30.25
CA PHE A 131 11.29 -23.49 -30.17
C PHE A 131 10.79 -23.12 -31.57
N GLU A 132 9.48 -22.97 -31.68
CA GLU A 132 8.85 -22.40 -32.86
C GLU A 132 8.20 -21.05 -32.55
N VAL A 133 8.04 -20.22 -33.58
CA VAL A 133 7.33 -18.94 -33.49
C VAL A 133 5.95 -19.10 -34.10
N ILE A 134 4.93 -18.96 -33.26
CA ILE A 134 3.53 -19.00 -33.67
C ILE A 134 3.04 -17.57 -33.87
N LEU A 135 2.71 -17.22 -35.11
CA LEU A 135 2.06 -15.94 -35.43
C LEU A 135 0.57 -16.03 -35.11
N HIS A 136 0.14 -15.22 -34.14
CA HIS A 136 -1.27 -15.14 -33.75
C HIS A 136 -2.02 -14.09 -34.60
N SER A 137 -1.36 -12.98 -34.92
CA SER A 137 -1.88 -11.97 -35.84
C SER A 137 -0.75 -11.42 -36.70
N ALA A 138 -0.95 -11.47 -38.02
CA ALA A 138 -0.02 -10.94 -39.01
C ALA A 138 -0.29 -9.47 -39.36
N ASP A 139 -0.91 -8.71 -38.47
CA ASP A 139 -1.21 -7.30 -38.71
C ASP A 139 0.06 -6.52 -39.07
N SER A 140 -0.05 -5.68 -40.09
CA SER A 140 1.05 -4.89 -40.65
C SER A 140 1.61 -3.86 -39.68
N ILE A 141 0.82 -3.46 -38.68
CA ILE A 141 1.16 -2.39 -37.73
C ILE A 141 1.63 -2.96 -36.38
N ALA A 142 0.92 -3.95 -35.84
CA ALA A 142 1.23 -4.57 -34.56
C ALA A 142 1.06 -6.10 -34.64
N SER A 143 2.02 -6.75 -35.29
CA SER A 143 2.06 -8.21 -35.39
C SER A 143 2.18 -8.85 -34.00
N VAL A 144 1.36 -9.85 -33.74
CA VAL A 144 1.37 -10.61 -32.48
C VAL A 144 1.98 -11.98 -32.74
N GLY A 145 3.02 -12.31 -31.97
CA GLY A 145 3.67 -13.61 -32.05
C GLY A 145 4.03 -14.15 -30.67
N ILE A 146 4.06 -15.47 -30.57
CA ILE A 146 4.34 -16.23 -29.36
C ILE A 146 5.45 -17.22 -29.67
N LEU A 147 6.42 -17.32 -28.78
CA LEU A 147 7.43 -18.36 -28.77
C LEU A 147 6.85 -19.59 -28.07
N HIS A 148 6.84 -20.73 -28.77
CA HIS A 148 6.41 -22.01 -28.22
C HIS A 148 7.64 -22.93 -28.04
N PRO A 149 8.07 -23.19 -26.79
CA PRO A 149 9.17 -24.11 -26.51
C PRO A 149 8.85 -25.53 -27.00
N LEU A 150 9.74 -26.12 -27.80
CA LEU A 150 9.64 -27.50 -28.27
C LEU A 150 10.53 -28.43 -27.44
N ALA A 151 11.72 -27.96 -27.06
CA ALA A 151 12.65 -28.68 -26.21
C ALA A 151 13.40 -27.71 -25.29
N PHE A 152 13.62 -28.12 -24.05
CA PHE A 152 14.46 -27.41 -23.09
C PHE A 152 15.08 -28.41 -22.12
N HIS A 153 16.23 -28.04 -21.57
CA HIS A 153 16.87 -28.76 -20.49
C HIS A 153 17.31 -27.82 -19.37
N VAL A 154 17.77 -28.42 -18.28
CA VAL A 154 18.29 -27.71 -17.12
C VAL A 154 19.79 -27.96 -17.05
N GLU A 155 20.60 -26.91 -17.12
CA GLU A 155 22.05 -27.00 -17.10
C GLU A 155 22.59 -26.61 -15.71
N PRO A 156 23.32 -27.51 -15.01
CA PRO A 156 23.88 -27.22 -13.70
C PRO A 156 24.85 -26.05 -13.71
N LYS A 157 24.83 -25.23 -12.66
CA LYS A 157 25.79 -24.12 -12.51
C LYS A 157 27.10 -24.57 -11.84
N PRO A 158 28.26 -24.16 -12.36
CA PRO A 158 29.54 -24.45 -11.72
C PRO A 158 29.61 -23.76 -10.34
N GLY A 159 29.77 -24.53 -9.27
CA GLY A 159 29.75 -24.07 -7.88
C GLY A 159 28.70 -24.74 -6.98
N SER A 160 27.87 -25.64 -7.50
CA SER A 160 26.86 -26.38 -6.74
C SER A 160 27.41 -27.53 -5.87
N SER A 161 28.72 -27.54 -5.58
CA SER A 161 29.31 -28.47 -4.62
C SER A 161 29.00 -27.97 -3.20
N SER A 162 28.25 -28.76 -2.45
CA SER A 162 28.10 -28.66 -1.01
C SER A 162 29.47 -28.57 -0.32
N SER A 163 29.91 -27.35 -0.02
CA SER A 163 30.94 -27.09 0.98
C SER A 163 30.46 -25.90 1.81
N ILE A 164 30.03 -26.24 3.02
CA ILE A 164 29.64 -25.33 4.08
C ILE A 164 30.86 -24.47 4.40
N GLY A 165 30.76 -23.18 4.12
CA GLY A 165 31.68 -22.13 4.57
C GLY A 165 30.86 -21.04 5.23
N ASP A 166 31.10 -20.82 6.52
CA ASP A 166 30.33 -19.97 7.44
C ASP A 166 29.93 -18.60 6.85
N GLY A 167 28.62 -18.39 6.77
CA GLY A 167 27.97 -17.13 6.47
C GLY A 167 26.47 -17.30 6.72
N ALA A 168 26.08 -17.14 7.98
CA ALA A 168 24.76 -17.50 8.52
C ALA A 168 23.57 -16.93 7.70
N ILE A 169 22.91 -17.80 6.96
CA ILE A 169 21.48 -17.73 6.67
C ILE A 169 20.94 -19.12 6.98
N ALA A 170 20.07 -19.20 8.00
CA ALA A 170 19.52 -20.44 8.50
C ALA A 170 18.87 -21.26 7.37
N GLU A 171 19.30 -22.52 7.25
CA GLU A 171 18.72 -23.53 6.40
C GLU A 171 17.32 -23.90 6.90
N GLU A 172 16.29 -23.70 6.08
CA GLU A 172 15.09 -24.53 6.12
C GLU A 172 15.03 -25.37 4.85
N ASN A 173 15.39 -26.65 4.99
CA ASN A 173 15.06 -27.69 4.04
C ASN A 173 13.54 -27.86 3.98
N SER A 174 12.96 -27.79 2.78
CA SER A 174 12.13 -28.86 2.20
C SER A 174 11.26 -28.32 1.08
N SER A 175 11.33 -28.99 -0.06
CA SER A 175 10.53 -28.79 -1.26
C SER A 175 9.03 -28.70 -0.96
N CYS A 176 8.48 -27.49 -0.96
CA CYS A 176 7.04 -27.27 -0.87
C CYS A 176 6.43 -27.07 -2.27
N LEU A 177 6.58 -28.05 -3.16
CA LEU A 177 5.75 -28.15 -4.35
C LEU A 177 4.49 -28.93 -3.97
N TYR A 178 3.37 -28.22 -3.82
CA TYR A 178 2.06 -28.81 -3.56
C TYR A 178 1.18 -28.60 -4.78
N GLU A 179 0.86 -29.68 -5.50
CA GLU A 179 -0.16 -29.65 -6.54
C GLU A 179 -1.54 -29.37 -5.93
N VAL A 180 -2.21 -28.34 -6.44
CA VAL A 180 -3.57 -27.96 -6.05
C VAL A 180 -4.54 -28.63 -7.01
N ASN A 181 -5.05 -29.81 -6.65
CA ASN A 181 -6.14 -30.43 -7.39
C ASN A 181 -7.44 -29.67 -7.14
N GLY A 182 -7.95 -29.03 -8.19
CA GLY A 182 -9.18 -28.26 -8.17
C GLY A 182 -10.41 -29.16 -8.18
N ALA A 183 -10.99 -29.43 -7.01
CA ALA A 183 -12.40 -29.75 -6.85
C ALA A 183 -12.77 -29.73 -5.35
N ILE A 184 -13.34 -28.64 -4.86
CA ILE A 184 -14.14 -28.68 -3.62
C ILE A 184 -15.38 -27.82 -3.83
N ALA A 185 -16.54 -28.47 -3.73
CA ALA A 185 -17.86 -27.87 -3.78
C ALA A 185 -18.06 -26.94 -2.57
N HIS A 186 -18.60 -25.75 -2.84
CA HIS A 186 -19.01 -24.80 -1.82
C HIS A 186 -20.23 -25.33 -1.05
N THR A 187 -20.09 -25.49 0.26
CA THR A 187 -21.22 -25.46 1.20
C THR A 187 -21.15 -24.13 1.96
N ASP A 188 -22.09 -23.24 1.65
CA ASP A 188 -22.32 -22.03 2.42
C ASP A 188 -22.79 -22.41 3.83
N GLY A 189 -22.06 -21.90 4.82
CA GLY A 189 -22.35 -22.06 6.24
C GLY A 189 -21.77 -20.89 7.02
N GLU A 190 -22.23 -19.67 6.72
CA GLU A 190 -22.00 -18.53 7.60
C GLU A 190 -22.90 -18.65 8.84
N THR A 191 -22.31 -19.04 9.97
CA THR A 191 -22.86 -18.72 11.29
C THR A 191 -22.00 -17.62 11.91
N LYS A 192 -22.20 -16.37 11.45
CA LYS A 192 -21.72 -15.20 12.18
C LYS A 192 -22.78 -14.82 13.21
N GLN A 193 -22.44 -14.99 14.48
CA GLN A 193 -23.18 -14.33 15.57
C GLN A 193 -23.03 -12.82 15.41
N THR A 194 -24.06 -12.21 14.86
CA THR A 194 -24.24 -10.76 14.81
C THR A 194 -24.51 -10.28 16.24
N LEU A 195 -23.47 -9.77 16.90
CA LEU A 195 -23.67 -8.89 18.05
C LEU A 195 -24.20 -7.57 17.48
N ASN A 196 -25.52 -7.46 17.38
CA ASN A 196 -26.21 -6.20 17.16
C ASN A 196 -25.94 -5.32 18.38
N PRO A 197 -25.31 -4.13 18.26
CA PRO A 197 -25.40 -3.14 19.31
C PRO A 197 -26.86 -2.68 19.36
N THR A 198 -27.54 -3.03 20.44
CA THR A 198 -28.87 -2.53 20.79
C THR A 198 -28.82 -1.00 20.78
N PRO A 199 -29.72 -0.31 20.07
CA PRO A 199 -29.82 1.14 20.17
C PRO A 199 -30.47 1.48 21.50
N THR A 200 -29.66 1.74 22.53
CA THR A 200 -30.14 2.44 23.72
C THR A 200 -30.36 3.89 23.32
N SER A 201 -31.61 4.18 22.94
CA SER A 201 -32.20 5.50 22.94
C SER A 201 -32.20 6.04 24.37
N ASP A 202 -31.09 6.64 24.78
CA ASP A 202 -31.07 7.52 25.94
C ASP A 202 -30.53 8.88 25.49
N ALA A 203 -31.49 9.76 25.18
CA ALA A 203 -31.26 11.18 25.00
C ALA A 203 -30.95 11.81 26.38
N TYR A 204 -29.71 11.71 26.81
CA TYR A 204 -29.15 12.65 27.79
C TYR A 204 -28.21 13.59 27.04
N PRO A 205 -28.34 14.92 27.19
CA PRO A 205 -27.31 15.84 26.70
C PRO A 205 -26.02 15.54 27.48
N ASP A 206 -25.09 14.85 26.82
CA ASP A 206 -23.77 14.50 27.36
C ASP A 206 -23.02 15.82 27.55
N THR A 207 -23.09 16.36 28.77
CA THR A 207 -22.92 17.78 29.08
C THR A 207 -21.48 18.27 28.97
N ASN A 208 -20.54 17.35 28.78
CA ASN A 208 -19.10 17.62 28.75
C ASN A 208 -18.49 17.48 27.33
N VAL A 209 -19.28 17.09 26.32
CA VAL A 209 -18.76 16.96 24.95
C VAL A 209 -18.95 18.29 24.21
N CYS A 210 -17.84 18.97 23.95
CA CYS A 210 -17.81 20.23 23.23
C CYS A 210 -17.66 19.98 21.74
N ILE A 211 -18.27 20.85 20.94
CA ILE A 211 -18.15 20.85 19.49
C ILE A 211 -18.05 22.28 18.95
N SER A 212 -17.15 22.48 18.00
CA SER A 212 -17.02 23.72 17.23
C SER A 212 -17.23 23.43 15.75
N LYS A 213 -17.76 24.41 15.02
CA LYS A 213 -17.88 24.37 13.56
C LYS A 213 -17.40 25.70 12.98
N THR A 214 -16.44 25.62 12.07
CA THR A 214 -15.83 26.82 11.46
C THR A 214 -15.81 26.69 9.95
N GLY A 215 -16.31 27.70 9.22
CA GLY A 215 -16.39 27.70 7.76
C GLY A 215 -17.82 27.59 7.24
N LYS A 216 -17.97 27.52 5.91
CA LYS A 216 -19.28 27.49 5.22
C LYS A 216 -19.40 26.30 4.28
N THR A 217 -18.70 26.35 3.15
CA THR A 217 -18.76 25.33 2.08
C THR A 217 -17.78 24.19 2.33
N LEU A 218 -16.56 24.57 2.66
CA LEU A 218 -15.55 23.76 3.31
C LEU A 218 -15.50 24.22 4.77
N PHE A 219 -15.64 23.30 5.70
CA PHE A 219 -15.70 23.63 7.12
C PHE A 219 -15.02 22.56 7.97
N SER A 220 -14.50 22.97 9.13
CA SER A 220 -14.01 22.04 10.13
C SER A 220 -15.05 21.81 11.23
N ILE A 221 -15.06 20.58 11.77
CA ILE A 221 -15.75 20.23 13.00
C ILE A 221 -14.68 19.78 14.00
N GLY A 222 -14.48 20.55 15.06
CA GLY A 222 -13.66 20.15 16.21
C GLY A 222 -14.54 19.59 17.31
N CYS A 223 -14.14 18.50 17.96
CA CYS A 223 -14.89 17.90 19.06
C CYS A 223 -13.93 17.32 20.11
N TRP A 224 -14.22 17.61 21.38
CA TRP A 224 -13.42 17.19 22.53
C TRP A 224 -14.30 17.06 23.77
N ILE A 225 -13.70 16.59 24.86
CA ILE A 225 -14.33 16.57 26.18
C ILE A 225 -13.70 17.68 27.02
N GLU A 226 -14.52 18.55 27.59
CA GLU A 226 -14.10 19.60 28.52
C GLU A 226 -14.12 19.05 29.95
N GLU A 227 -13.07 19.36 30.72
CA GLU A 227 -12.81 18.93 32.10
C GLU A 227 -13.22 17.47 32.36
N PRO A 228 -12.27 16.51 32.33
CA PRO A 228 -12.62 15.14 32.69
C PRO A 228 -13.16 15.17 34.11
N SER A 229 -14.49 15.01 34.24
CA SER A 229 -15.09 14.70 35.53
C SER A 229 -14.31 13.51 36.10
N SER A 230 -14.36 13.30 37.40
CA SER A 230 -13.74 12.14 38.07
C SER A 230 -14.20 10.76 37.53
N ALA A 231 -14.95 10.72 36.42
CA ALA A 231 -15.42 9.61 35.63
C ALA A 231 -14.88 9.61 34.17
N SER A 232 -13.66 10.08 33.87
CA SER A 232 -13.04 9.72 32.58
C SER A 232 -12.86 8.20 32.55
N GLN A 233 -13.63 7.53 31.69
CA GLN A 233 -13.60 6.07 31.51
C GLN A 233 -12.44 5.62 30.59
N GLY A 234 -11.44 6.49 30.40
CA GLY A 234 -10.27 6.25 29.55
C GLY A 234 -10.44 6.70 28.10
N MET A 235 -9.33 6.68 27.35
CA MET A 235 -9.26 7.17 25.96
C MET A 235 -10.30 6.53 25.04
N LYS A 236 -10.56 5.23 25.17
CA LYS A 236 -11.59 4.53 24.37
C LYS A 236 -12.96 5.19 24.50
N ALA A 237 -13.42 5.43 25.72
CA ALA A 237 -14.73 6.01 25.98
C ALA A 237 -14.81 7.45 25.47
N ASP A 238 -13.75 8.23 25.73
CA ASP A 238 -13.65 9.61 25.29
C ASP A 238 -13.71 9.71 23.75
N LEU A 239 -12.93 8.89 23.05
CA LEU A 239 -12.88 8.86 21.59
C LEU A 239 -14.21 8.37 20.97
N VAL A 240 -14.88 7.38 21.57
CA VAL A 240 -16.22 6.93 21.13
C VAL A 240 -17.23 8.06 21.23
N LYS A 241 -17.24 8.82 22.34
CA LYS A 241 -18.14 9.97 22.53
C LYS A 241 -17.87 11.07 21.50
N VAL A 242 -16.60 11.43 21.32
CA VAL A 242 -16.16 12.45 20.37
C VAL A 242 -16.55 12.09 18.93
N LEU A 243 -16.23 10.87 18.47
CA LEU A 243 -16.57 10.43 17.10
C LEU A 243 -18.07 10.27 16.89
N SER A 244 -18.82 9.81 17.91
CA SER A 244 -20.29 9.74 17.84
C SER A 244 -20.91 11.13 17.68
N ARG A 245 -20.38 12.12 18.41
CA ARG A 245 -20.84 13.50 18.33
C ARG A 245 -20.57 14.10 16.95
N ILE A 246 -19.39 13.88 16.37
CA ILE A 246 -19.06 14.30 15.00
C ILE A 246 -19.99 13.60 14.00
N GLU A 247 -20.20 12.28 14.11
CA GLU A 247 -21.06 11.54 13.19
C GLU A 247 -22.51 12.07 13.21
N ASN A 248 -23.05 12.36 14.40
CA ASN A 248 -24.38 12.95 14.54
C ASN A 248 -24.45 14.32 13.86
N GLN A 249 -23.42 15.14 14.00
CA GLN A 249 -23.39 16.49 13.42
C GLN A 249 -23.22 16.48 11.90
N LEU A 250 -22.52 15.49 11.36
CA LEU A 250 -22.55 15.21 9.92
C LEU A 250 -23.96 14.84 9.47
N LYS A 251 -24.64 13.91 10.16
CA LYS A 251 -26.01 13.48 9.84
C LYS A 251 -27.02 14.63 9.92
N ASP A 252 -26.93 15.47 10.94
CA ASP A 252 -27.79 16.65 11.12
C ASP A 252 -27.67 17.62 9.92
N GLY A 253 -26.49 17.67 9.30
CA GLY A 253 -26.22 18.43 8.07
C GLY A 253 -26.53 17.69 6.76
N GLY A 254 -27.07 16.48 6.81
CA GLY A 254 -27.28 15.63 5.62
C GLY A 254 -26.00 15.06 5.01
N LEU A 255 -24.91 15.03 5.78
CA LEU A 255 -23.58 14.58 5.37
C LEU A 255 -23.23 13.24 6.04
N SER A 256 -22.12 12.65 5.61
CA SER A 256 -21.60 11.40 6.14
C SER A 256 -20.07 11.40 6.22
N TRP A 257 -19.47 10.32 6.72
CA TRP A 257 -18.01 10.16 6.69
C TRP A 257 -17.41 10.19 5.26
N ALA A 258 -18.21 9.92 4.22
CA ALA A 258 -17.76 10.08 2.84
C ALA A 258 -17.38 11.54 2.50
N ASN A 259 -17.97 12.52 3.19
CA ASN A 259 -17.71 13.95 3.04
C ASN A 259 -16.45 14.44 3.78
N VAL A 260 -15.86 13.61 4.64
CA VAL A 260 -14.66 13.99 5.40
C VAL A 260 -13.44 13.86 4.50
N LEU A 261 -12.64 14.93 4.44
CA LEU A 261 -11.43 15.04 3.64
C LEU A 261 -10.17 14.75 4.46
N TYR A 262 -10.13 15.27 5.68
CA TYR A 262 -8.98 15.20 6.58
C TYR A 262 -9.42 14.98 8.02
N VAL A 263 -8.62 14.26 8.80
CA VAL A 263 -8.80 14.09 10.25
C VAL A 263 -7.52 14.43 11.01
N HIS A 264 -7.59 15.41 11.90
CA HIS A 264 -6.65 15.57 13.00
C HIS A 264 -7.16 14.76 14.20
N LEU A 265 -6.43 13.72 14.58
CA LEU A 265 -6.70 12.90 15.76
C LEU A 265 -5.63 13.18 16.82
N TYR A 266 -6.01 13.85 17.89
CA TYR A 266 -5.13 14.07 19.03
C TYR A 266 -5.51 13.12 20.17
N ILE A 267 -4.51 12.45 20.74
CA ILE A 267 -4.66 11.54 21.88
C ILE A 267 -3.72 11.96 23.00
N SER A 268 -4.07 11.62 24.25
CA SER A 268 -3.23 11.93 25.41
C SER A 268 -1.98 11.05 25.52
N SER A 269 -1.96 9.86 24.88
CA SER A 269 -0.79 8.99 24.81
C SER A 269 -0.72 8.13 23.55
N MET A 270 0.42 8.13 22.84
CA MET A 270 0.73 7.24 21.71
C MET A 270 0.75 5.75 22.10
N LYS A 271 0.90 5.42 23.38
CA LYS A 271 0.78 4.02 23.84
C LYS A 271 -0.59 3.43 23.54
N GLU A 272 -1.60 4.28 23.39
CA GLU A 272 -2.97 3.88 23.08
C GLU A 272 -3.30 3.95 21.57
N PHE A 273 -2.30 4.15 20.69
CA PHE A 273 -2.48 4.28 19.24
C PHE A 273 -3.24 3.09 18.61
N GLY A 274 -2.91 1.86 19.01
CA GLY A 274 -3.59 0.66 18.54
C GLY A 274 -5.08 0.66 18.90
N LEU A 275 -5.39 1.04 20.15
CA LEU A 275 -6.77 1.14 20.63
C LEU A 275 -7.53 2.29 19.95
N ALA A 276 -6.87 3.42 19.70
CA ALA A 276 -7.45 4.54 18.97
C ALA A 276 -7.81 4.12 17.52
N ASN A 277 -6.96 3.33 16.87
CA ASN A 277 -7.26 2.78 15.54
C ASN A 277 -8.43 1.80 15.55
N GLU A 278 -8.55 0.93 16.56
CA GLU A 278 -9.70 0.02 16.72
C GLU A 278 -11.01 0.81 16.78
N VAL A 279 -11.07 1.83 17.64
CA VAL A 279 -12.25 2.70 17.75
C VAL A 279 -12.50 3.44 16.44
N TYR A 280 -11.46 4.03 15.84
CA TYR A 280 -11.57 4.78 14.59
C TYR A 280 -12.21 3.97 13.46
N VAL A 281 -11.80 2.71 13.25
CA VAL A 281 -12.35 1.84 12.20
C VAL A 281 -13.82 1.51 12.43
N SER A 282 -14.31 1.50 13.67
CA SER A 282 -15.74 1.27 13.93
C SER A 282 -16.64 2.42 13.41
N PHE A 283 -16.09 3.64 13.31
CA PHE A 283 -16.79 4.80 12.76
C PHE A 283 -16.51 5.01 11.29
N ILE A 284 -15.25 4.91 10.87
CA ILE A 284 -14.78 5.28 9.52
C ILE A 284 -14.38 3.99 8.80
N THR A 285 -15.38 3.34 8.21
CA THR A 285 -15.22 2.09 7.44
C THR A 285 -15.17 2.37 5.95
N GLU A 286 -14.62 1.44 5.17
CA GLU A 286 -14.69 1.47 3.70
C GLU A 286 -16.15 1.59 3.20
N LYS A 287 -17.09 0.93 3.87
CA LYS A 287 -18.52 1.01 3.54
C LYS A 287 -19.09 2.41 3.74
N LYS A 288 -18.73 3.08 4.84
CA LYS A 288 -19.16 4.46 5.12
C LYS A 288 -18.39 5.48 4.26
N CYS A 289 -17.20 5.13 3.78
CA CYS A 289 -16.31 5.97 2.98
C CYS A 289 -16.04 5.36 1.61
N HIS A 290 -17.11 5.15 0.82
CA HIS A 290 -17.03 4.48 -0.49
C HIS A 290 -16.12 5.19 -1.52
N LEU A 291 -15.77 6.46 -1.30
CA LEU A 291 -14.82 7.24 -2.11
C LEU A 291 -13.38 7.22 -1.55
N GLY A 292 -13.11 6.36 -0.57
CA GLY A 292 -11.86 6.31 0.18
C GLY A 292 -11.97 6.98 1.55
N VAL A 293 -11.27 6.40 2.52
CA VAL A 293 -11.13 6.94 3.87
C VAL A 293 -10.34 8.25 3.84
N PRO A 294 -10.61 9.21 4.74
CA PRO A 294 -9.88 10.48 4.77
C PRO A 294 -8.40 10.29 5.07
N SER A 295 -7.61 11.27 4.66
CA SER A 295 -6.24 11.42 5.15
C SER A 295 -6.24 11.87 6.62
N ARG A 296 -5.19 11.49 7.36
CA ARG A 296 -5.17 11.65 8.82
C ARG A 296 -3.78 11.96 9.36
N SER A 297 -3.71 12.80 10.38
CA SER A 297 -2.57 12.88 11.30
C SER A 297 -3.03 12.43 12.69
N THR A 298 -2.30 11.51 13.32
CA THR A 298 -2.48 11.18 14.73
C THR A 298 -1.29 11.71 15.51
N ILE A 299 -1.51 12.52 16.55
CA ILE A 299 -0.44 13.15 17.33
C ILE A 299 -0.76 13.06 18.82
N GLU A 300 0.25 12.77 19.65
CA GLU A 300 0.14 12.87 21.09
C GLU A 300 0.27 14.33 21.52
N LEU A 301 -0.68 14.81 22.32
CA LEU A 301 -0.68 16.15 22.91
C LEU A 301 -0.96 16.05 24.41
N PRO A 302 -0.51 17.03 25.22
CA PRO A 302 -0.77 17.08 26.66
C PRO A 302 -2.22 17.52 26.96
N LEU A 303 -3.21 16.84 26.39
CA LEU A 303 -4.63 17.20 26.42
C LEU A 303 -5.16 17.38 27.84
N VAL A 304 -4.85 16.44 28.74
CA VAL A 304 -5.26 16.48 30.14
C VAL A 304 -4.68 17.69 30.88
N GLN A 305 -3.43 18.06 30.57
CA GLN A 305 -2.80 19.26 31.16
C GLN A 305 -3.43 20.55 30.64
N ALA A 306 -3.99 20.51 29.43
CA ALA A 306 -4.76 21.59 28.83
C ALA A 306 -6.24 21.61 29.29
N GLY A 307 -6.64 20.77 30.25
CA GLY A 307 -8.01 20.70 30.77
C GLY A 307 -8.99 19.95 29.86
N LEU A 308 -8.49 19.19 28.89
CA LEU A 308 -9.29 18.39 27.96
C LEU A 308 -9.32 16.91 28.39
N GLY A 309 -10.27 16.15 27.85
CA GLY A 309 -10.28 14.69 27.94
C GLY A 309 -9.13 14.02 27.18
N ASN A 310 -9.14 12.70 27.08
CA ASN A 310 -8.05 11.93 26.49
C ASN A 310 -8.00 11.93 24.95
N ALA A 311 -9.03 12.50 24.31
CA ALA A 311 -9.12 12.59 22.85
C ALA A 311 -9.71 13.92 22.41
N TYR A 312 -9.11 14.49 21.37
CA TYR A 312 -9.66 15.60 20.59
C TYR A 312 -9.62 15.20 19.13
N VAL A 313 -10.71 15.41 18.40
CA VAL A 313 -10.77 15.16 16.96
C VAL A 313 -11.23 16.41 16.23
N GLU A 314 -10.51 16.78 15.17
CA GLU A 314 -10.99 17.77 14.21
C GLU A 314 -11.05 17.15 12.81
N VAL A 315 -12.19 17.33 12.15
CA VAL A 315 -12.41 16.82 10.79
C VAL A 315 -12.65 17.98 9.84
N LEU A 316 -12.03 17.90 8.66
CA LEU A 316 -12.32 18.80 7.55
C LEU A 316 -13.37 18.17 6.64
N VAL A 317 -14.43 18.91 6.33
CA VAL A 317 -15.63 18.38 5.67
C VAL A 317 -16.01 19.23 4.46
N SER A 318 -16.32 18.57 3.34
CA SER A 318 -16.92 19.19 2.14
C SER A 318 -18.42 18.93 2.06
N ASN A 319 -19.18 19.89 1.51
CA ASN A 319 -20.60 19.68 1.24
C ASN A 319 -20.87 18.74 0.05
N ASP A 320 -19.91 18.59 -0.86
CA ASP A 320 -20.01 17.66 -1.98
C ASP A 320 -19.14 16.41 -1.77
N LEU A 321 -19.29 15.46 -2.69
CA LEU A 321 -18.62 14.16 -2.68
C LEU A 321 -17.58 14.06 -3.82
N VAL A 322 -16.81 15.11 -4.05
CA VAL A 322 -15.78 15.14 -5.10
C VAL A 322 -14.39 15.09 -4.49
N LYS A 323 -13.92 13.89 -4.15
CA LYS A 323 -12.56 13.70 -3.65
C LYS A 323 -11.86 12.52 -4.33
N ARG A 324 -10.53 12.62 -4.44
CA ARG A 324 -9.65 11.53 -4.87
C ARG A 324 -8.69 11.20 -3.75
N VAL A 325 -8.51 9.92 -3.49
CA VAL A 325 -7.75 9.45 -2.33
C VAL A 325 -6.60 8.56 -2.79
N LEU A 326 -5.43 8.73 -2.16
CA LEU A 326 -4.29 7.84 -2.34
C LEU A 326 -4.10 7.04 -1.06
N HIS A 327 -4.26 5.73 -1.16
CA HIS A 327 -4.06 4.78 -0.07
C HIS A 327 -2.94 3.82 -0.45
N VAL A 328 -1.80 3.91 0.25
CA VAL A 328 -0.65 3.04 0.07
C VAL A 328 -0.75 1.92 1.10
N GLN A 329 -1.10 0.71 0.70
CA GLN A 329 -1.27 -0.42 1.64
C GLN A 329 -0.14 -1.44 1.53
N SER A 330 0.37 -1.70 0.33
CA SER A 330 1.56 -2.54 0.17
C SER A 330 2.83 -1.87 0.70
N ILE A 331 3.73 -2.67 1.27
CA ILE A 331 5.13 -2.27 1.47
C ILE A 331 5.78 -2.11 0.09
N SER A 332 6.45 -0.97 -0.14
CA SER A 332 6.96 -0.57 -1.45
C SER A 332 8.25 0.23 -1.34
N CYS A 333 8.92 0.51 -2.45
CA CYS A 333 10.17 1.30 -2.45
C CYS A 333 9.98 2.81 -2.66
N TRP A 334 8.75 3.28 -2.93
CA TRP A 334 8.52 4.68 -3.33
C TRP A 334 7.90 5.53 -2.21
N ALA A 335 7.01 4.97 -1.39
CA ALA A 335 6.42 5.65 -0.24
C ALA A 335 6.05 4.65 0.87
N PRO A 336 6.05 5.09 2.15
CA PRO A 336 5.65 4.24 3.26
C PRO A 336 4.19 3.80 3.13
N SER A 337 3.91 2.57 3.54
CA SER A 337 2.54 2.08 3.70
C SER A 337 1.84 2.78 4.86
N CYS A 338 0.52 2.96 4.76
CA CYS A 338 -0.29 3.49 5.85
C CYS A 338 -0.24 2.55 7.06
N ILE A 339 0.32 3.02 8.18
CA ILE A 339 0.40 2.27 9.45
C ILE A 339 -0.95 2.19 10.20
N GLY A 340 -2.02 2.70 9.62
CA GLY A 340 -3.32 2.76 10.24
C GLY A 340 -4.44 2.99 9.23
N PRO A 341 -5.70 3.05 9.70
CA PRO A 341 -6.89 3.09 8.87
C PRO A 341 -7.16 4.47 8.27
N TYR A 342 -6.23 4.98 7.46
CA TYR A 342 -6.30 6.28 6.82
C TYR A 342 -5.66 6.22 5.44
N SER A 343 -5.82 7.28 4.67
CA SER A 343 -5.16 7.39 3.36
C SER A 343 -4.00 8.39 3.40
N GLN A 344 -2.96 8.14 2.62
CA GLN A 344 -1.76 8.98 2.58
C GLN A 344 -2.07 10.42 2.16
N ALA A 345 -3.04 10.60 1.26
CA ALA A 345 -3.51 11.93 0.88
C ALA A 345 -4.95 11.92 0.34
N THR A 346 -5.61 13.07 0.42
CA THR A 346 -6.94 13.34 -0.15
C THR A 346 -6.88 14.62 -0.98
N LEU A 347 -7.11 14.52 -2.28
CA LEU A 347 -7.24 15.64 -3.21
C LEU A 347 -8.71 16.05 -3.31
N TYR A 348 -8.98 17.32 -3.05
CA TYR A 348 -10.31 17.93 -3.19
C TYR A 348 -10.16 19.27 -3.92
N GLY A 349 -10.84 19.41 -5.06
CA GLY A 349 -10.57 20.50 -6.00
C GLY A 349 -9.10 20.49 -6.41
N GLU A 350 -8.38 21.58 -6.09
CA GLU A 350 -6.94 21.75 -6.37
C GLU A 350 -6.06 21.61 -5.11
N ILE A 351 -6.65 21.30 -3.95
CA ILE A 351 -5.93 21.22 -2.68
C ILE A 351 -5.70 19.76 -2.30
N LEU A 352 -4.43 19.40 -2.08
CA LEU A 352 -4.01 18.09 -1.60
C LEU A 352 -3.82 18.12 -0.08
N TYR A 353 -4.71 17.46 0.65
CA TYR A 353 -4.59 17.26 2.09
C TYR A 353 -3.75 16.01 2.35
N MET A 354 -2.57 16.18 2.96
CA MET A 354 -1.60 15.10 3.17
C MET A 354 -1.63 14.62 4.62
N ALA A 355 -1.74 13.30 4.80
CA ALA A 355 -1.62 12.66 6.11
C ALA A 355 -0.28 12.97 6.78
N GLY A 356 -0.18 12.73 8.09
CA GLY A 356 1.10 12.87 8.79
C GLY A 356 2.19 12.01 8.13
N GLN A 357 3.29 12.65 7.72
CA GLN A 357 4.43 11.96 7.11
C GLN A 357 5.53 11.76 8.15
N LEU A 358 5.96 10.51 8.30
CA LEU A 358 7.04 10.11 9.20
C LEU A 358 8.32 9.83 8.40
N GLY A 359 9.46 9.90 9.09
CA GLY A 359 10.76 9.49 8.56
C GLY A 359 10.92 7.97 8.50
N LEU A 360 9.92 7.27 7.94
CA LEU A 360 9.95 5.83 7.72
C LEU A 360 10.66 5.52 6.41
N ASP A 361 11.55 4.55 6.43
CA ASP A 361 12.14 3.96 5.22
C ASP A 361 11.08 3.08 4.53
N PRO A 362 10.61 3.41 3.30
CA PRO A 362 9.48 2.72 2.68
C PRO A 362 9.61 1.19 2.57
N PRO A 363 10.76 0.62 2.13
CA PRO A 363 10.90 -0.83 1.99
C PRO A 363 10.87 -1.58 3.33
N THR A 364 11.35 -0.96 4.41
CA THR A 364 11.48 -1.63 5.71
C THR A 364 10.39 -1.24 6.71
N MET A 365 9.68 -0.13 6.44
CA MET A 365 8.72 0.50 7.35
C MET A 365 9.32 0.87 8.72
N LYS A 366 10.66 1.03 8.81
CA LYS A 366 11.35 1.41 10.04
C LYS A 366 11.67 2.90 10.05
N LEU A 367 11.60 3.51 11.22
CA LEU A 367 12.05 4.89 11.42
C LEU A 367 13.56 4.99 11.14
N CYS A 368 13.96 5.99 10.34
CA CYS A 368 15.36 6.11 9.98
C CYS A 368 16.23 6.49 11.18
N LEU A 369 17.46 5.98 11.16
CA LEU A 369 18.51 6.34 12.11
C LEU A 369 19.02 7.77 11.83
N GLY A 370 19.73 8.36 12.79
CA GLY A 370 20.30 9.71 12.64
C GLY A 370 19.51 10.84 13.33
N GLY A 371 18.46 10.49 14.10
CA GLY A 371 17.73 11.45 14.94
C GLY A 371 16.77 12.35 14.18
N ALA A 372 16.31 13.41 14.83
CA ALA A 372 15.21 14.25 14.33
C ALA A 372 15.47 14.87 12.96
N THR A 373 16.69 15.34 12.69
CA THR A 373 17.03 15.95 11.39
C THR A 373 16.94 14.95 10.24
N ALA A 374 17.50 13.75 10.40
CA ALA A 374 17.43 12.70 9.39
C ALA A 374 15.97 12.23 9.17
N GLN A 375 15.20 12.14 10.25
CA GLN A 375 13.79 11.76 10.19
C GLN A 375 12.93 12.82 9.51
N LEU A 376 13.18 14.11 9.76
CA LEU A 376 12.50 15.20 9.07
C LEU A 376 12.84 15.22 7.57
N ASP A 377 14.12 15.06 7.23
CA ASP A 377 14.56 14.98 5.83
C ASP A 377 13.86 13.84 5.08
N LEU A 378 13.83 12.63 5.67
CA LEU A 378 13.14 11.51 5.08
C LEU A 378 11.61 11.70 5.04
N ALA A 379 11.01 12.32 6.07
CA ALA A 379 9.59 12.65 6.06
C ALA A 379 9.23 13.63 4.93
N LEU A 380 10.08 14.61 4.64
CA LEU A 380 9.91 15.53 3.51
C LEU A 380 10.07 14.81 2.16
N ARG A 381 11.04 13.90 2.03
CA ARG A 381 11.17 13.06 0.82
C ARG A 381 9.95 12.14 0.61
N ASN A 382 9.43 11.54 1.68
CA ASN A 382 8.19 10.77 1.64
C ASN A 382 6.99 11.65 1.23
N SER A 383 6.91 12.88 1.77
CA SER A 383 5.89 13.86 1.39
C SER A 383 5.94 14.21 -0.10
N GLU A 384 7.15 14.45 -0.63
CA GLU A 384 7.38 14.73 -2.05
C GLU A 384 6.96 13.55 -2.93
N ALA A 385 7.29 12.31 -2.55
CA ALA A 385 6.88 11.11 -3.27
C ALA A 385 5.34 10.98 -3.35
N VAL A 386 4.65 11.27 -2.25
CA VAL A 386 3.19 11.28 -2.19
C VAL A 386 2.60 12.40 -3.04
N ALA A 387 3.18 13.61 -3.02
CA ALA A 387 2.74 14.73 -3.85
C ALA A 387 2.92 14.45 -5.36
N ASN A 388 4.03 13.81 -5.73
CA ASN A 388 4.32 13.43 -7.12
C ASN A 388 3.27 12.48 -7.70
N ALA A 389 2.65 11.62 -6.87
CA ALA A 389 1.54 10.77 -7.30
C ALA A 389 0.31 11.55 -7.80
N PHE A 390 0.22 12.84 -7.44
CA PHE A 390 -0.80 13.78 -7.90
C PHE A 390 -0.27 14.84 -8.88
N LYS A 391 0.92 14.63 -9.45
CA LYS A 391 1.60 15.61 -10.33
C LYS A 391 1.82 16.96 -9.63
N SER A 392 2.12 16.93 -8.33
CA SER A 392 2.41 18.10 -7.49
C SER A 392 3.77 17.92 -6.82
N SER A 393 4.31 19.00 -6.26
CA SER A 393 5.56 19.00 -5.51
C SER A 393 5.39 19.82 -4.23
N ILE A 394 5.89 19.30 -3.11
CA ILE A 394 5.88 20.03 -1.84
C ILE A 394 6.87 21.19 -1.86
N PHE A 395 7.85 21.20 -2.77
CA PHE A 395 8.79 22.31 -2.92
C PHE A 395 8.14 23.54 -3.55
N SER A 396 7.33 23.36 -4.60
CA SER A 396 6.74 24.47 -5.35
C SER A 396 5.32 24.85 -4.92
N SER A 397 4.58 23.89 -4.35
CA SER A 397 3.12 24.01 -4.21
C SER A 397 2.63 23.90 -2.76
N ALA A 398 3.55 23.80 -1.78
CA ALA A 398 3.16 23.74 -0.38
C ALA A 398 2.59 25.08 0.08
N ILE A 399 1.37 25.04 0.61
CA ILE A 399 0.68 26.21 1.18
C ILE A 399 0.98 26.31 2.68
N HIS A 400 1.02 25.17 3.38
CA HIS A 400 1.22 25.11 4.82
C HIS A 400 1.89 23.81 5.24
N PHE A 401 2.87 23.92 6.13
CA PHE A 401 3.47 22.80 6.84
C PHE A 401 3.23 22.95 8.34
N LEU A 402 2.81 21.86 8.96
CA LEU A 402 2.75 21.72 10.41
C LEU A 402 3.70 20.61 10.82
N VAL A 403 4.76 20.97 11.53
CA VAL A 403 5.79 20.03 11.98
C VAL A 403 5.63 19.79 13.48
N TYR A 404 5.37 18.55 13.85
CA TYR A 404 5.33 18.12 15.24
C TYR A 404 6.68 17.52 15.63
N CYS A 405 7.29 18.06 16.69
CA CYS A 405 8.54 17.55 17.23
C CYS A 405 8.27 16.90 18.58
N SER A 406 8.70 15.65 18.75
CA SER A 406 8.67 15.01 20.07
C SER A 406 9.64 15.74 21.01
N ALA A 407 9.23 16.01 22.25
CA ALA A 407 10.13 16.60 23.25
C ALA A 407 11.34 15.67 23.54
N HIS A 408 11.11 14.36 23.64
CA HIS A 408 12.12 13.29 23.64
C HIS A 408 11.43 11.94 23.35
N LEU A 409 11.88 11.17 22.35
CA LEU A 409 11.49 9.77 22.18
C LEU A 409 12.51 8.87 22.88
N THR A 410 12.07 8.06 23.84
CA THR A 410 12.88 6.96 24.37
C THR A 410 13.07 5.87 23.30
N SER A 411 14.10 5.04 23.41
CA SER A 411 14.38 3.98 22.42
C SER A 411 13.19 3.02 22.23
N THR A 412 12.46 2.73 23.32
CA THR A 412 11.29 1.85 23.33
C THR A 412 10.07 2.45 22.60
N GLU A 413 9.92 3.78 22.61
CA GLU A 413 8.83 4.46 21.91
C GLU A 413 9.08 4.52 20.40
N LYS A 414 10.34 4.50 19.97
CA LYS A 414 10.70 4.43 18.53
C LYS A 414 10.38 3.08 17.89
N GLU A 415 10.28 2.02 18.68
CA GLU A 415 9.94 0.67 18.19
C GLU A 415 8.41 0.45 18.07
N ALA A 416 7.61 1.31 18.70
CA ALA A 416 6.15 1.24 18.71
C ALA A 416 5.46 2.10 17.64
N VAL A 417 6.23 2.98 16.98
CA VAL A 417 5.83 3.78 15.79
C VAL A 417 6.18 2.99 14.54
#